data_AF-A0A349DDW5-F1
#
_entry.id   AF-A0A349DDW5-F1
#
_cell.length_a   1.000
_cell.length_b   1.000
_cell.length_c   1.000
_cell.angle_alpha   90.00
_cell.angle_beta   90.00
_cell.angle_gamma   90.00
#
_symmetry.space_group_name_H-M   'P 1'
#
loop_
_entity.id
_entity.type
_entity.pdbx_description
1 polymer ?
#
loop_
_entity_poly.entity_id
_entity_poly.type
_entity_poly.pdbx_seq_one_letter_code
_entity_poly.pdbx_strand_id
1 'polypeptide(L)'
;FKTDHHWKPETGVWASGKIAEMLNGKFGYSLDTDIGNLENYNVDVYEKYCLGSQGKIATLTYADPEDISLVYPKKSTSFTVQYDNDAAKTGAFEDVMFNRNYLNKDYYNNSAYSTYINGNKTITRIKNNDCKNGKKILIIGGSYNKCVVPYLSQDFESTELLDRRYFDGSILNYIDKTKPDVVLVAYTPTLISDASTHSSTFNFE
;
A
#
# COMPACT_ATOMS: atom_id res chain seq x y z
N PHE A 1 -0.46 6.12 -13.53
CA PHE A 1 -0.55 7.52 -13.98
C PHE A 1 0.18 7.65 -15.31
N LYS A 2 0.09 8.79 -16.01
CA LYS A 2 0.90 9.08 -17.21
C LYS A 2 2.30 9.58 -16.83
N THR A 3 2.38 10.40 -15.78
CA THR A 3 3.58 11.07 -15.29
C THR A 3 4.20 10.37 -14.07
N ASP A 4 3.48 9.44 -13.46
CA ASP A 4 3.94 8.66 -12.32
C ASP A 4 3.98 7.16 -12.64
N HIS A 5 4.97 6.46 -12.08
CA HIS A 5 5.16 5.04 -12.27
C HIS A 5 4.13 4.18 -11.50
N HIS A 6 3.50 4.73 -10.47
CA HIS A 6 2.47 4.04 -9.71
C HIS A 6 1.16 3.89 -10.50
N TRP A 7 0.36 2.90 -10.13
CA TRP A 7 -1.05 2.83 -10.51
C TRP A 7 -1.89 3.90 -9.81
N LYS A 8 -3.13 4.08 -10.26
CA LYS A 8 -4.08 4.97 -9.59
C LYS A 8 -4.68 4.30 -8.34
N PRO A 9 -5.14 5.06 -7.34
CA PRO A 9 -5.82 4.51 -6.17
C PRO A 9 -7.00 3.58 -6.49
N GLU A 10 -7.80 3.89 -7.50
CA GLU A 10 -8.93 3.07 -7.96
C GLU A 10 -8.45 1.71 -8.49
N THR A 11 -7.29 1.67 -9.16
CA THR A 11 -6.67 0.42 -9.58
C THR A 11 -6.22 -0.40 -8.38
N GLY A 12 -5.78 0.26 -7.31
CA GLY A 12 -5.42 -0.40 -6.07
C GLY A 12 -6.62 -1.03 -5.34
N VAL A 13 -7.80 -0.38 -5.38
CA VAL A 13 -9.07 -1.00 -4.94
C VAL A 13 -9.31 -2.29 -5.74
N TRP A 14 -9.38 -2.18 -7.06
CA TRP A 14 -9.62 -3.33 -7.95
C TRP A 14 -8.61 -4.47 -7.72
N ALA A 15 -7.32 -4.14 -7.62
CA ALA A 15 -6.26 -5.12 -7.42
C ALA A 15 -6.41 -5.87 -6.09
N SER A 16 -6.88 -5.20 -5.04
CA SER A 16 -7.13 -5.82 -3.74
C SER A 16 -8.23 -6.88 -3.82
N GLY A 17 -9.31 -6.60 -4.56
CA GLY A 17 -10.34 -7.60 -4.84
C GLY A 17 -9.81 -8.79 -5.66
N LYS A 18 -8.92 -8.55 -6.63
CA LYS A 18 -8.27 -9.64 -7.40
C LYS A 18 -7.33 -10.49 -6.57
N ILE A 19 -6.63 -9.88 -5.62
CA ILE A 19 -5.81 -10.61 -4.66
C ILE A 19 -6.70 -11.46 -3.75
N ALA A 20 -7.80 -10.91 -3.22
CA ALA A 20 -8.78 -11.64 -2.41
C ALA A 20 -9.39 -12.83 -3.17
N GLU A 21 -9.83 -12.62 -4.42
CA GLU A 21 -10.36 -13.66 -5.32
C GLU A 21 -9.34 -14.80 -5.51
N MET A 22 -8.08 -14.44 -5.74
CA MET A 22 -7.00 -15.41 -5.92
C MET A 22 -6.73 -16.20 -4.64
N LEU A 23 -6.69 -15.54 -3.48
CA LEU A 23 -6.50 -16.20 -2.19
C LEU A 23 -7.65 -17.15 -1.85
N ASN A 24 -8.88 -16.75 -2.14
CA ASN A 24 -10.05 -17.61 -1.98
C ASN A 24 -9.96 -18.84 -2.89
N GLY A 25 -9.70 -18.64 -4.18
CA GLY A 25 -9.71 -19.72 -5.17
C GLY A 25 -8.53 -20.68 -5.08
N LYS A 26 -7.33 -20.19 -4.76
CA LYS A 26 -6.09 -21.02 -4.77
C LYS A 26 -5.63 -21.49 -3.40
N PHE A 27 -6.01 -20.78 -2.34
CA PHE A 27 -5.49 -21.03 -1.00
C PHE A 27 -6.60 -21.29 0.02
N GLY A 28 -7.86 -21.38 -0.40
CA GLY A 28 -8.98 -21.78 0.46
C GLY A 28 -9.39 -20.75 1.51
N TYR A 29 -9.06 -19.46 1.28
CA TYR A 29 -9.54 -18.38 2.13
C TYR A 29 -11.02 -18.07 1.85
N SER A 30 -11.62 -17.24 2.71
CA SER A 30 -12.98 -16.72 2.56
C SER A 30 -12.99 -15.22 2.84
N LEU A 31 -12.19 -14.47 2.08
CA LEU A 31 -12.06 -13.02 2.12
C LEU A 31 -13.19 -12.35 1.32
N ASP A 32 -13.55 -11.12 1.69
CA ASP A 32 -14.59 -10.34 1.03
C ASP A 32 -14.06 -9.73 -0.28
N THR A 33 -14.41 -10.30 -1.43
CA THR A 33 -13.97 -9.76 -2.73
C THR A 33 -14.55 -8.38 -3.05
N ASP A 34 -15.60 -7.95 -2.35
CA ASP A 34 -16.23 -6.63 -2.56
C ASP A 34 -15.36 -5.47 -2.08
N ILE A 35 -14.25 -5.74 -1.37
CA ILE A 35 -13.20 -4.74 -1.16
C ILE A 35 -12.61 -4.24 -2.48
N GLY A 36 -12.80 -4.97 -3.59
CA GLY A 36 -12.41 -4.56 -4.93
C GLY A 36 -13.47 -3.83 -5.74
N ASN A 37 -14.68 -3.65 -5.19
CA ASN A 37 -15.74 -2.93 -5.88
C ASN A 37 -15.71 -1.44 -5.51
N LEU A 38 -15.33 -0.58 -6.46
CA LEU A 38 -15.24 0.87 -6.26
C LEU A 38 -16.57 1.51 -5.84
N GLU A 39 -17.71 0.91 -6.17
CA GLU A 39 -19.04 1.42 -5.76
C GLU A 39 -19.24 1.41 -4.24
N ASN A 40 -18.46 0.62 -3.50
CA ASN A 40 -18.48 0.57 -2.03
C ASN A 40 -17.68 1.69 -1.36
N TYR A 41 -17.11 2.61 -2.15
CA TYR A 41 -16.21 3.65 -1.69
C TYR A 41 -16.71 5.05 -2.03
N ASN A 42 -16.34 6.01 -1.17
CA ASN A 42 -16.33 7.42 -1.51
C ASN A 42 -15.06 7.73 -2.31
N VAL A 43 -15.14 8.67 -3.24
CA VAL A 43 -14.02 9.06 -4.12
C VAL A 43 -13.93 10.58 -4.13
N ASP A 44 -12.93 11.11 -3.40
CA ASP A 44 -12.63 12.54 -3.39
C ASP A 44 -11.51 12.82 -4.39
N VAL A 45 -11.83 13.51 -5.49
CA VAL A 45 -10.86 13.79 -6.56
C VAL A 45 -10.12 15.10 -6.29
N TYR A 46 -8.79 15.04 -6.27
CA TYR A 46 -7.90 16.19 -6.12
C TYR A 46 -7.29 16.57 -7.47
N GLU A 47 -7.88 17.57 -8.10
CA GLU A 47 -7.53 17.97 -9.47
C GLU A 47 -6.12 18.58 -9.59
N LYS A 48 -5.30 17.98 -10.46
CA LYS A 48 -3.93 18.41 -10.74
C LYS A 48 -3.04 18.46 -9.49
N TYR A 49 -3.20 17.53 -8.56
CA TYR A 49 -2.35 17.44 -7.35
C TYR A 49 -1.12 16.55 -7.55
N CYS A 50 -1.09 15.71 -8.58
CA CYS A 50 -0.02 14.74 -8.79
C CYS A 50 0.85 15.12 -10.01
N LEU A 51 2.06 15.63 -9.78
CA LEU A 51 3.10 15.57 -10.80
C LEU A 51 4.02 14.40 -10.45
N GLY A 52 3.88 13.31 -11.18
CA GLY A 52 4.58 12.06 -10.89
C GLY A 52 6.09 12.12 -11.11
N SER A 53 6.83 11.09 -10.66
CA SER A 53 8.29 11.07 -10.75
C SER A 53 8.83 11.34 -12.16
N GLN A 54 8.19 10.80 -13.20
CA GLN A 54 8.59 11.05 -14.60
C GLN A 54 8.21 12.46 -15.05
N GLY A 55 7.04 12.95 -14.62
CA GLY A 55 6.63 14.34 -14.86
C GLY A 55 7.57 15.36 -14.22
N LYS A 56 8.12 15.07 -13.04
CA LYS A 56 9.12 15.94 -12.38
C LYS A 56 10.41 16.02 -13.18
N ILE A 57 10.87 14.90 -13.75
CA ILE A 57 12.05 14.85 -14.63
C ILE A 57 11.78 15.66 -15.90
N ALA A 58 10.60 15.47 -16.51
CA ALA A 58 10.19 16.20 -17.70
C ALA A 58 9.86 17.69 -17.43
N THR A 59 9.57 18.05 -16.18
CA THR A 59 9.09 19.37 -15.72
C THR A 59 7.70 19.74 -16.26
N LEU A 60 7.09 20.77 -15.63
CA LEU A 60 5.83 21.37 -16.08
C LEU A 60 5.87 21.95 -17.51
N THR A 61 7.05 22.06 -18.10
CA THR A 61 7.21 22.47 -19.51
C THR A 61 6.70 21.39 -20.47
N TYR A 62 6.86 20.11 -20.11
CA TYR A 62 6.60 18.96 -20.98
C TYR A 62 5.61 17.94 -20.39
N ALA A 63 5.15 18.15 -19.16
CA ALA A 63 4.22 17.26 -18.48
C ALA A 63 3.19 18.05 -17.65
N ASP A 64 1.92 17.68 -17.81
CA ASP A 64 0.83 18.23 -17.01
C ASP A 64 0.66 17.43 -15.70
N PRO A 65 0.39 18.09 -14.57
CA PRO A 65 -0.05 17.41 -13.36
C PRO A 65 -1.38 16.66 -13.60
N GLU A 66 -1.50 15.50 -12.98
CA GLU A 66 -2.66 14.63 -13.01
C GLU A 66 -3.47 14.71 -11.72
N ASP A 67 -4.70 14.21 -11.79
CA ASP A 67 -5.58 14.08 -10.65
C ASP A 67 -5.20 12.86 -9.82
N ILE A 68 -5.38 12.95 -8.51
CA ILE A 68 -5.29 11.81 -7.59
C ILE A 68 -6.54 11.78 -6.72
N SER A 69 -7.04 10.58 -6.45
CA SER A 69 -8.23 10.41 -5.62
C SER A 69 -7.85 9.97 -4.21
N LEU A 70 -8.62 10.40 -3.20
CA LEU A 70 -8.71 9.69 -1.94
C LEU A 70 -9.94 8.79 -1.99
N VAL A 71 -9.70 7.49 -1.88
CA VAL A 71 -10.75 6.46 -1.99
C VAL A 71 -10.85 5.70 -0.67
N TYR A 72 -11.99 5.83 0.01
CA TYR A 72 -12.20 5.30 1.36
C TYR A 72 -13.60 4.66 1.50
N PRO A 73 -13.76 3.64 2.36
CA PRO A 73 -14.99 2.86 2.43
C PRO A 73 -16.21 3.71 2.82
N LYS A 74 -17.38 3.42 2.24
CA LYS A 74 -18.65 4.01 2.68
C LYS A 74 -19.11 3.49 4.04
N LYS A 75 -18.73 2.25 4.35
CA LYS A 75 -19.03 1.63 5.65
C LYS A 75 -18.19 2.24 6.76
N SER A 76 -18.73 2.26 7.97
CA SER A 76 -17.95 2.59 9.16
C SER A 76 -16.79 1.60 9.32
N THR A 77 -15.64 2.09 9.79
CA THR A 77 -14.43 1.29 9.97
C THR A 77 -13.68 1.70 11.23
N SER A 78 -12.93 0.76 11.80
CA SER A 78 -11.99 1.02 12.88
C SER A 78 -10.66 0.32 12.63
N PHE A 79 -9.59 1.12 12.49
CA PHE A 79 -8.24 0.62 12.29
C PHE A 79 -7.29 1.20 13.33
N THR A 80 -6.30 0.40 13.72
CA THR A 80 -5.12 0.87 14.44
C THR A 80 -3.91 0.75 13.53
N VAL A 81 -3.25 1.87 13.26
CA VAL A 81 -2.10 1.93 12.35
C VAL A 81 -0.87 2.42 13.09
N GLN A 82 0.25 1.74 12.86
CA GLN A 82 1.56 2.12 13.34
C GLN A 82 2.54 2.18 12.17
N TYR A 83 3.23 3.30 12.05
CA TYR A 83 4.29 3.50 11.06
C TYR A 83 5.64 3.40 11.78
N ASP A 84 6.50 2.47 11.36
CA ASP A 84 7.79 2.18 11.98
C ASP A 84 7.69 2.02 13.51
N ASN A 85 8.29 2.97 14.26
CA ASN A 85 8.28 3.04 15.72
C ASN A 85 7.44 4.22 16.24
N ASP A 86 6.66 4.87 15.38
CA ASP A 86 5.77 5.96 15.79
C ASP A 86 4.69 5.44 16.75
N ALA A 87 4.05 6.37 17.46
CA ALA A 87 2.87 6.06 18.26
C ALA A 87 1.74 5.53 17.35
N ALA A 88 1.13 4.41 17.75
CA ALA A 88 -0.02 3.87 17.05
C ALA A 88 -1.22 4.83 17.13
N LYS A 89 -1.96 4.96 16.04
CA LYS A 89 -3.17 5.78 15.95
C LYS A 89 -4.37 4.90 15.64
N THR A 90 -5.49 5.16 16.30
CA THR A 90 -6.76 4.46 16.06
C THR A 90 -7.79 5.43 15.52
N GLY A 91 -8.53 5.03 14.48
CA GLY A 91 -9.55 5.86 13.86
C GLY A 91 -10.24 5.17 12.69
N ALA A 92 -11.07 5.91 11.96
CA ALA A 92 -11.64 5.44 10.70
C ALA A 92 -10.56 5.31 9.63
N PHE A 93 -10.83 4.55 8.58
CA PHE A 93 -9.90 4.28 7.47
C PHE A 93 -9.21 5.57 6.98
N GLU A 94 -9.98 6.59 6.64
CA GLU A 94 -9.51 7.86 6.09
C GLU A 94 -8.72 8.72 7.09
N ASP A 95 -8.84 8.46 8.38
CA ASP A 95 -8.14 9.20 9.44
C ASP A 95 -6.73 8.66 9.68
N VAL A 96 -6.57 7.34 9.55
CA VAL A 96 -5.30 6.65 9.88
C VAL A 96 -4.52 6.18 8.66
N MET A 97 -5.18 5.98 7.50
CA MET A 97 -4.52 5.58 6.25
C MET A 97 -4.05 6.77 5.40
N PHE A 98 -4.62 7.97 5.61
CA PHE A 98 -4.29 9.15 4.82
C PHE A 98 -3.56 10.21 5.63
N ASN A 99 -2.34 10.55 5.20
CA ASN A 99 -1.68 11.78 5.64
C ASN A 99 -1.91 12.90 4.61
N ARG A 100 -2.93 13.72 4.87
CA ARG A 100 -3.33 14.82 3.98
C ARG A 100 -2.31 15.96 3.90
N ASN A 101 -1.27 15.98 4.73
CA ASN A 101 -0.18 16.97 4.58
C ASN A 101 0.56 16.80 3.25
N TYR A 102 0.54 15.60 2.66
CA TYR A 102 1.05 15.33 1.31
C TYR A 102 0.11 15.80 0.19
N LEU A 103 -1.12 16.24 0.47
CA LEU A 103 -2.04 16.78 -0.55
C LEU A 103 -1.84 18.28 -0.73
N ASN A 104 -0.74 18.64 -1.39
CA ASN A 104 -0.44 20.01 -1.77
C ASN A 104 0.21 20.05 -3.17
N LYS A 105 0.18 21.22 -3.81
CA LYS A 105 0.70 21.43 -5.17
C LYS A 105 2.19 21.82 -5.22
N ASP A 106 2.98 21.45 -4.21
CA ASP A 106 4.45 21.51 -4.31
C ASP A 106 4.96 20.36 -5.20
N TYR A 107 4.78 20.54 -6.51
CA TYR A 107 5.01 19.49 -7.49
C TYR A 107 6.42 18.92 -7.48
N TYR A 108 7.43 19.69 -7.05
CA TYR A 108 8.82 19.27 -7.15
C TYR A 108 9.32 18.65 -5.84
N ASN A 109 8.90 19.15 -4.68
CA ASN A 109 9.40 18.65 -3.38
C ASN A 109 8.46 17.67 -2.68
N ASN A 110 7.22 17.53 -3.15
CA ASN A 110 6.21 16.68 -2.52
C ASN A 110 5.67 15.60 -3.47
N SER A 111 5.19 14.47 -2.94
CA SER A 111 4.48 13.45 -3.72
C SER A 111 3.09 13.24 -3.13
N ALA A 112 2.05 13.64 -3.86
CA ALA A 112 0.67 13.42 -3.43
C ALA A 112 0.34 11.92 -3.24
N TYR A 113 1.04 11.03 -3.94
CA TYR A 113 0.90 9.59 -3.75
C TYR A 113 1.36 9.14 -2.35
N SER A 114 2.20 9.90 -1.66
CA SER A 114 2.58 9.67 -0.26
C SER A 114 1.47 9.95 0.76
N THR A 115 0.33 10.51 0.33
CA THR A 115 -0.85 10.62 1.20
C THR A 115 -1.28 9.25 1.70
N TYR A 116 -1.21 8.24 0.84
CA TYR A 116 -1.48 6.86 1.22
C TYR A 116 -0.36 6.31 2.12
N ILE A 117 -0.75 5.78 3.28
CA ILE A 117 0.09 5.13 4.29
C ILE A 117 1.33 5.93 4.70
N ASN A 118 1.16 7.26 4.79
CA ASN A 118 2.14 8.18 5.37
C ASN A 118 3.54 8.12 4.74
N GLY A 119 3.60 8.10 3.40
CA GLY A 119 4.85 8.15 2.66
C GLY A 119 5.62 6.84 2.67
N ASN A 120 6.96 6.93 2.66
CA ASN A 120 7.81 5.74 2.75
C ASN A 120 8.07 5.41 4.22
N LYS A 121 7.95 4.13 4.56
CA LYS A 121 8.16 3.56 5.89
C LYS A 121 8.87 2.23 5.73
N THR A 122 9.68 1.86 6.71
CA THR A 122 10.33 0.55 6.75
C THR A 122 9.28 -0.53 6.98
N ILE A 123 8.43 -0.34 7.98
CA ILE A 123 7.30 -1.22 8.29
C ILE A 123 6.06 -0.36 8.56
N THR A 124 4.92 -0.75 7.98
CA THR A 124 3.60 -0.25 8.33
C THR A 124 2.79 -1.40 8.90
N ARG A 125 2.29 -1.26 10.13
CA ARG A 125 1.43 -2.26 10.79
C ARG A 125 0.01 -1.72 10.87
N ILE A 126 -0.94 -2.51 10.40
CA ILE A 126 -2.35 -2.18 10.36
C ILE A 126 -3.11 -3.31 11.04
N LYS A 127 -3.88 -2.96 12.07
CA LYS A 127 -4.85 -3.85 12.70
C LYS A 127 -6.25 -3.38 12.31
N ASN A 128 -7.05 -4.30 11.78
CA ASN A 128 -8.47 -4.08 11.58
C ASN A 128 -9.22 -4.46 12.86
N ASN A 129 -9.78 -3.48 13.55
CA ASN A 129 -10.44 -3.71 14.83
C ASN A 129 -11.82 -4.37 14.66
N ASP A 130 -12.42 -4.30 13.47
CA ASP A 130 -13.71 -4.89 13.14
C ASP A 130 -13.59 -6.34 12.64
N CYS A 131 -12.39 -6.75 12.19
CA CYS A 131 -12.11 -8.11 11.75
C CYS A 131 -11.68 -9.00 12.93
N LYS A 132 -12.16 -10.25 12.94
CA LYS A 132 -11.91 -11.27 13.99
C LYS A 132 -11.59 -12.66 13.41
N ASN A 133 -11.07 -12.70 12.19
CA ASN A 133 -10.76 -13.96 11.52
C ASN A 133 -9.38 -14.56 11.92
N GLY A 134 -8.62 -13.86 12.77
CA GLY A 134 -7.28 -14.26 13.18
C GLY A 134 -6.23 -14.24 12.07
N LYS A 135 -6.58 -13.81 10.85
CA LYS A 135 -5.70 -13.90 9.67
C LYS A 135 -4.75 -12.74 9.60
N LYS A 136 -3.49 -13.07 9.28
CA LYS A 136 -2.38 -12.13 9.17
C LYS A 136 -1.76 -12.19 7.78
N ILE A 137 -1.58 -11.04 7.16
CA ILE A 137 -0.85 -10.91 5.90
C ILE A 137 0.39 -10.04 6.08
N LEU A 138 1.52 -10.54 5.57
CA LEU A 138 2.74 -9.77 5.37
C LEU A 138 2.89 -9.47 3.88
N ILE A 139 2.98 -8.19 3.53
CA ILE A 139 3.20 -7.71 2.18
C ILE A 139 4.65 -7.22 2.11
N ILE A 140 5.44 -7.85 1.25
CA ILE A 140 6.82 -7.46 0.98
C ILE A 140 6.83 -6.73 -0.36
N GLY A 141 7.17 -5.45 -0.34
CA GLY A 141 7.06 -4.65 -1.56
C GLY A 141 7.59 -3.24 -1.39
N GLY A 142 7.23 -2.36 -2.33
CA GLY A 142 7.62 -0.96 -2.29
C GLY A 142 6.42 -0.02 -2.36
N SER A 143 6.70 1.21 -2.82
CA SER A 143 5.70 2.27 -2.92
C SER A 143 4.50 1.92 -3.80
N TYR A 144 4.62 0.97 -4.73
CA TYR A 144 3.48 0.43 -5.51
C TYR A 144 2.31 -0.02 -4.63
N ASN A 145 2.59 -0.61 -3.47
CA ASN A 145 1.57 -1.21 -2.62
C ASN A 145 0.81 -0.19 -1.75
N LYS A 146 1.20 1.08 -1.76
CA LYS A 146 0.56 2.13 -0.94
C LYS A 146 -0.94 2.25 -1.17
N CYS A 147 -1.39 2.01 -2.41
CA CYS A 147 -2.80 2.02 -2.77
C CYS A 147 -3.45 0.63 -2.78
N VAL A 148 -2.79 -0.44 -2.34
CA VAL A 148 -3.41 -1.77 -2.19
C VAL A 148 -3.52 -2.19 -0.74
N VAL A 149 -2.44 -1.97 0.02
CA VAL A 149 -2.34 -2.35 1.43
C VAL A 149 -3.53 -1.85 2.27
N PRO A 150 -3.98 -0.59 2.14
CA PRO A 150 -5.17 -0.13 2.88
C PRO A 150 -6.41 -0.98 2.61
N TYR A 151 -6.68 -1.30 1.34
CA TYR A 151 -7.90 -2.00 0.98
C TYR A 151 -7.85 -3.47 1.37
N LEU A 152 -6.73 -4.16 1.15
CA LEU A 152 -6.52 -5.52 1.66
C LEU A 152 -6.65 -5.61 3.18
N SER A 153 -6.25 -4.56 3.91
CA SER A 153 -6.36 -4.56 5.38
C SER A 153 -7.80 -4.64 5.89
N GLN A 154 -8.81 -4.40 5.04
CA GLN A 154 -10.22 -4.62 5.39
C GLN A 154 -10.57 -6.10 5.59
N ASP A 155 -9.81 -7.03 4.99
CA ASP A 155 -10.08 -8.46 5.01
C ASP A 155 -9.24 -9.25 6.02
N PHE A 156 -8.15 -8.66 6.51
CA PHE A 156 -7.24 -9.30 7.45
C PHE A 156 -7.34 -8.64 8.82
N GLU A 157 -7.28 -9.45 9.88
CA GLU A 157 -7.19 -8.93 11.25
C GLU A 157 -5.88 -8.13 11.45
N SER A 158 -4.78 -8.60 10.84
CA SER A 158 -3.49 -7.91 10.85
C SER A 158 -2.89 -7.87 9.46
N THR A 159 -2.46 -6.69 9.03
CA THR A 159 -1.75 -6.44 7.78
C THR A 159 -0.45 -5.73 8.07
N GLU A 160 0.65 -6.22 7.53
CA GLU A 160 1.95 -5.55 7.62
C GLU A 160 2.51 -5.32 6.22
N LEU A 161 2.96 -4.10 5.94
CA LEU A 161 3.74 -3.77 4.75
C LEU A 161 5.20 -3.57 5.17
N LEU A 162 6.10 -4.32 4.55
CA LEU A 162 7.53 -4.25 4.77
C LEU A 162 8.23 -3.79 3.49
N ASP A 163 8.94 -2.67 3.57
CA ASP A 163 9.69 -2.11 2.45
C ASP A 163 11.17 -2.50 2.51
N ARG A 164 11.59 -3.37 1.59
CA ARG A 164 12.97 -3.88 1.56
C ARG A 164 14.03 -2.85 1.26
N ARG A 165 13.68 -1.67 0.76
CA ARG A 165 14.64 -0.58 0.54
C ARG A 165 15.15 0.02 1.85
N TYR A 166 14.37 -0.11 2.92
CA TYR A 166 14.65 0.50 4.22
C TYR A 166 14.77 -0.53 5.35
N PHE A 167 14.21 -1.73 5.18
CA PHE A 167 14.41 -2.83 6.11
C PHE A 167 15.77 -3.46 5.85
N ASP A 168 16.60 -3.60 6.88
CA ASP A 168 17.95 -4.18 6.85
C ASP A 168 18.02 -5.56 7.54
N GLY A 169 16.98 -5.93 8.29
CA GLY A 169 16.88 -7.22 8.96
C GLY A 169 16.61 -8.42 8.03
N SER A 170 16.67 -9.63 8.60
CA SER A 170 16.31 -10.87 7.91
C SER A 170 14.78 -11.00 7.77
N ILE A 171 14.29 -11.21 6.54
CA ILE A 171 12.88 -11.44 6.24
C ILE A 171 12.41 -12.76 6.88
N LEU A 172 13.23 -13.80 6.81
CA LEU A 172 12.88 -15.12 7.37
C LEU A 172 12.69 -15.02 8.88
N ASN A 173 13.64 -14.38 9.58
CA ASN A 173 13.49 -14.15 11.01
C ASN A 173 12.27 -13.28 11.34
N TYR A 174 11.91 -12.35 10.46
CA TYR A 174 10.71 -11.53 10.62
C TYR A 174 9.43 -12.38 10.50
N ILE A 175 9.35 -13.24 9.48
CA ILE A 175 8.25 -14.18 9.26
C ILE A 175 8.12 -15.15 10.44
N ASP A 176 9.24 -15.72 10.92
CA ASP A 176 9.23 -16.66 12.05
C ASP A 176 8.71 -16.01 13.35
N LYS A 177 9.02 -14.74 13.56
CA LYS A 177 8.57 -13.97 14.73
C LYS A 177 7.11 -13.53 14.62
N THR A 178 6.68 -13.05 13.45
CA THR A 178 5.35 -12.46 13.26
C THR A 178 4.28 -13.48 12.89
N LYS A 179 4.69 -14.62 12.33
CA LYS A 179 3.87 -15.76 11.92
C LYS A 179 2.67 -15.34 11.05
N PRO A 180 2.89 -14.70 9.89
CA PRO A 180 1.81 -14.39 8.97
C PRO A 180 1.22 -15.67 8.36
N ASP A 181 -0.10 -15.70 8.12
CA ASP A 181 -0.77 -16.76 7.37
C ASP A 181 -0.50 -16.64 5.85
N VAL A 182 -0.32 -15.41 5.37
CA VAL A 182 -0.05 -15.09 3.97
C VAL A 182 1.19 -14.20 3.88
N VAL A 183 2.12 -14.57 2.98
CA VAL A 183 3.19 -13.67 2.53
C VAL A 183 2.92 -13.31 1.07
N LEU A 184 2.70 -12.03 0.80
CA LEU A 184 2.50 -11.48 -0.54
C LEU A 184 3.74 -10.69 -0.96
N VAL A 185 4.41 -11.14 -2.01
CA VAL A 185 5.49 -10.37 -2.64
C VAL A 185 4.89 -9.55 -3.78
N ALA A 186 4.94 -8.22 -3.67
CA ALA A 186 4.29 -7.32 -4.61
C ALA A 186 5.23 -6.21 -5.06
N TYR A 187 5.77 -6.38 -6.26
CA TYR A 187 6.66 -5.42 -6.92
C TYR A 187 6.14 -5.12 -8.32
N THR A 188 6.46 -3.92 -8.83
CA THR A 188 6.29 -3.65 -10.27
C THR A 188 7.16 -4.63 -11.06
N PRO A 189 6.71 -5.15 -12.21
CA PRO A 189 7.46 -6.12 -13.00
C PRO A 189 8.90 -5.68 -13.33
N THR A 190 9.12 -4.37 -13.49
CA THR A 190 10.45 -3.80 -13.78
C THR A 190 11.47 -3.94 -12.65
N LEU A 191 11.03 -4.26 -11.43
CA LEU A 191 11.89 -4.51 -10.28
C LEU A 191 12.13 -6.00 -10.02
N ILE A 192 11.52 -6.88 -10.82
CA ILE A 192 11.74 -8.31 -10.74
C ILE A 192 12.91 -8.64 -11.68
N SER A 193 14.04 -9.03 -11.11
CA SER A 193 15.22 -9.47 -11.83
C SER A 193 15.61 -10.88 -11.40
N ASP A 194 16.50 -11.50 -12.18
CA ASP A 194 17.10 -12.77 -11.83
C ASP A 194 17.87 -12.66 -10.49
N ALA A 195 17.87 -13.73 -9.69
CA ALA A 195 18.60 -13.77 -8.43
C ALA A 195 20.12 -13.67 -8.63
N SER A 196 20.63 -14.08 -9.80
CA SER A 196 22.04 -13.99 -10.19
C SER A 196 22.58 -12.56 -10.26
N THR A 197 21.71 -11.54 -10.38
CA THR A 197 22.11 -10.13 -10.33
C THR A 197 22.09 -9.56 -8.91
N HIS A 198 21.76 -10.37 -7.90
CA HIS A 198 21.70 -9.93 -6.50
C HIS A 198 23.10 -9.93 -5.87
N SER A 199 23.61 -8.74 -5.52
CA SER A 199 24.94 -8.55 -4.91
C SER A 199 24.90 -8.19 -3.42
N SER A 200 23.82 -8.52 -2.71
CA SER A 200 23.71 -8.21 -1.28
C SER A 200 24.63 -9.10 -0.46
N THR A 201 25.39 -8.49 0.45
CA THR A 201 26.24 -9.18 1.43
C THR A 201 25.45 -9.94 2.50
N PHE A 202 24.11 -9.87 2.49
CA PHE A 202 23.22 -10.53 3.44
C PHE A 202 22.45 -11.70 2.83
N ASN A 203 23.01 -12.33 1.79
CA ASN A 203 22.54 -13.63 1.34
C ASN A 203 22.85 -14.66 2.43
N PHE A 204 21.80 -15.16 3.09
CA PHE A 204 21.89 -16.31 3.97
C PHE A 204 21.85 -17.58 3.08
N GLU A 205 22.99 -17.91 2.48
CA GLU A 205 23.41 -19.31 2.48
C GLU A 205 23.95 -19.67 3.87
#